data_AF-A0A1V4USA0-F1
#
_entry.id   AF-A0A1V4USA0-F1
#
_cell.length_a   1.000
_cell.length_b   1.000
_cell.length_c   1.000
_cell.angle_alpha   90.00
_cell.angle_beta   90.00
_cell.angle_gamma   90.00
#
_symmetry.space_group_name_H-M   'P 1'
#
loop_
_entity.id
_entity.type
_entity.pdbx_description
1 polymer ?
#
loop_
_entity_poly.entity_id
_entity_poly.type
_entity_poly.pdbx_seq_one_letter_code
_entity_poly.pdbx_strand_id
1 'polypeptide(L)'
;MKQVIFLICIMAISIPLPAFAADTGYSNPNIGQSYGRGTLDEGLAGMLDWLDQPVPSARYPLPSDASLYTAGAAQSAFIPYSEYFAAATKTAEGGVIGKPAQYDISGKEPIAVYYGDGQGLAYSQYASAMATRSDLWIKGTANWSQYAVVPLGSKLELVAYVPQRGDAGFYHTIQTNSIFHDYCVYQLNPGYNNMSFDADQAGRHMLYFVINNQPSNVVIVDVFPPQAEAASSKPAHTIS
;
A
#
# COMPACT_ATOMS: atom_id res chain seq x y z
N MET A 1 -12.74 -22.79 75.45
CA MET A 1 -13.09 -23.55 74.24
C MET A 1 -14.39 -23.01 73.68
N LYS A 2 -14.48 -22.94 72.35
CA LYS A 2 -15.61 -22.50 71.50
C LYS A 2 -15.60 -21.03 71.04
N GLN A 3 -14.94 -20.88 69.88
CA GLN A 3 -15.43 -20.27 68.63
C GLN A 3 -15.81 -18.78 68.64
N VAL A 4 -14.84 -18.00 68.16
CA VAL A 4 -15.00 -16.70 67.52
C VAL A 4 -15.52 -16.94 66.10
N ILE A 5 -16.68 -16.38 65.75
CA ILE A 5 -17.12 -16.18 64.37
C ILE A 5 -17.46 -14.70 64.24
N PHE A 6 -16.61 -13.99 63.48
CA PHE A 6 -16.73 -12.58 63.19
C PHE A 6 -17.92 -12.33 62.25
N LEU A 7 -18.88 -11.53 62.72
CA LEU A 7 -19.84 -10.84 61.86
C LEU A 7 -19.07 -9.79 61.04
N ILE A 8 -19.12 -9.87 59.72
CA ILE A 8 -18.73 -8.77 58.85
C ILE A 8 -19.93 -8.40 57.98
N CYS A 9 -20.24 -7.11 58.02
CA CYS A 9 -21.42 -6.45 57.49
C CYS A 9 -21.66 -6.68 56.00
N ILE A 10 -22.91 -7.03 55.67
CA ILE A 10 -23.48 -6.91 54.34
C ILE A 10 -23.88 -5.44 54.14
N MET A 11 -23.03 -4.65 53.49
CA MET A 11 -23.49 -3.39 52.87
C MET A 11 -23.94 -3.70 51.45
N ALA A 12 -25.26 -3.65 51.25
CA ALA A 12 -25.90 -3.63 49.95
C ALA A 12 -25.56 -2.29 49.26
N ILE A 13 -24.68 -2.34 48.27
CA ILE A 13 -24.44 -1.22 47.35
C ILE A 13 -25.26 -1.49 46.10
N SER A 14 -26.24 -0.63 45.88
CA SER A 14 -27.07 -0.53 44.70
C SER A 14 -26.20 -0.43 43.45
N ILE A 15 -26.32 -1.41 42.55
CA ILE A 15 -25.65 -1.40 41.25
C ILE A 15 -26.59 -0.71 40.25
N PRO A 16 -26.31 0.51 39.76
CA PRO A 16 -26.85 0.94 38.48
C PRO A 16 -26.09 0.20 37.37
N LEU A 17 -26.80 -0.38 36.42
CA LEU A 17 -26.20 -0.84 35.15
C LEU A 17 -25.73 0.38 34.33
N PRO A 18 -24.50 0.37 33.81
CA PRO A 18 -24.21 0.87 32.48
C PRO A 18 -23.74 -0.33 31.62
N ALA A 19 -24.41 -0.60 30.50
CA ALA A 19 -24.15 0.02 29.21
C ALA A 19 -22.80 -0.44 28.63
N PHE A 20 -22.90 -1.21 27.54
CA PHE A 20 -21.95 -1.36 26.45
C PHE A 20 -20.46 -1.32 26.83
N ALA A 21 -19.83 -2.49 26.90
CA ALA A 21 -18.38 -2.58 26.74
C ALA A 21 -18.04 -2.20 25.29
N ALA A 22 -17.83 -0.91 25.08
CA ALA A 22 -17.12 -0.40 23.94
C ALA A 22 -15.65 -0.81 24.07
N ASP A 23 -15.17 -1.47 23.02
CA ASP A 23 -13.84 -1.34 22.45
C ASP A 23 -12.87 -0.51 23.28
N THR A 24 -12.00 -1.16 24.07
CA THR A 24 -10.80 -0.51 24.59
C THR A 24 -9.79 -0.43 23.46
N GLY A 25 -10.10 0.45 22.49
CA GLY A 25 -9.19 0.86 21.45
C GLY A 25 -7.95 1.48 22.09
N TYR A 26 -6.79 1.04 21.61
CA TYR A 26 -5.53 1.67 21.88
C TYR A 26 -5.60 3.11 21.35
N SER A 27 -5.80 4.09 22.23
CA SER A 27 -5.78 5.50 21.88
C SER A 27 -4.32 5.92 21.71
N ASN A 28 -3.82 5.84 20.47
CA ASN A 28 -2.52 6.42 20.12
C ASN A 28 -2.62 7.94 20.32
N PRO A 29 -1.83 8.54 21.24
CA PRO A 29 -1.92 9.97 21.58
C PRO A 29 -1.44 10.91 20.46
N ASN A 30 -1.03 10.37 19.30
CA ASN A 30 -0.33 11.13 18.26
C ASN A 30 -1.16 11.43 16.99
N ILE A 31 -2.49 11.32 17.03
CA ILE A 31 -3.42 11.53 15.88
C ILE A 31 -3.35 12.93 15.23
N GLY A 32 -2.51 13.84 15.72
CA GLY A 32 -2.34 15.20 15.17
C GLY A 32 -0.92 15.57 14.70
N GLN A 33 0.06 14.67 14.75
CA GLN A 33 1.42 14.98 14.33
C GLN A 33 1.61 14.57 12.87
N SER A 34 1.70 15.55 11.98
CA SER A 34 2.21 15.36 10.61
C SER A 34 3.68 14.95 10.72
N TYR A 35 3.95 13.64 10.72
CA TYR A 35 5.30 13.12 10.71
C TYR A 35 5.90 13.29 9.32
N GLY A 36 6.46 14.48 9.08
CA GLY A 36 7.46 14.65 8.03
C GLY A 36 8.57 13.63 8.26
N ARG A 37 8.88 12.88 7.20
CA ARG A 37 9.88 11.80 7.11
C ARG A 37 11.31 12.32 7.39
N GLY A 38 11.56 12.79 8.60
CA GLY A 38 12.82 13.42 9.00
C GLY A 38 13.49 12.79 10.22
N THR A 39 12.83 11.86 10.93
CA THR A 39 13.37 11.37 12.23
C THR A 39 13.08 9.91 12.58
N LEU A 40 12.67 9.05 11.63
CA LEU A 40 12.35 7.66 11.95
C LEU A 40 13.50 6.73 11.57
N ASP A 41 13.92 5.93 12.55
CA ASP A 41 14.91 4.85 12.47
C ASP A 41 14.78 4.06 11.16
N GLU A 42 15.86 4.01 10.39
CA GLU A 42 15.92 3.47 9.01
C GLU A 42 15.77 1.92 8.94
N GLY A 43 15.36 1.28 10.04
CA GLY A 43 15.27 -0.17 10.21
C GLY A 43 13.86 -0.77 10.12
N LEU A 44 13.79 -2.08 10.37
CA LEU A 44 12.55 -2.88 10.38
C LEU A 44 11.46 -2.32 11.31
N ALA A 45 11.84 -1.63 12.39
CA ALA A 45 10.90 -1.00 13.32
C ALA A 45 10.13 0.17 12.70
N GLY A 46 10.78 1.00 11.89
CA GLY A 46 10.11 2.06 11.13
C GLY A 46 9.21 1.52 10.02
N MET A 47 9.51 0.32 9.50
CA MET A 47 8.65 -0.37 8.53
C MET A 47 7.38 -0.93 9.17
N LEU A 48 7.47 -1.50 10.38
CA LEU A 48 6.30 -2.00 11.12
C LEU A 48 5.34 -0.86 11.48
N ASP A 49 5.88 0.27 11.93
CA ASP A 49 5.09 1.44 12.33
C ASP A 49 4.36 2.10 11.15
N TRP A 50 4.86 1.93 9.92
CA TRP A 50 4.18 2.39 8.70
C TRP A 50 3.21 1.35 8.12
N LEU A 51 3.51 0.04 8.24
CA LEU A 51 2.56 -1.02 7.86
C LEU A 51 1.24 -0.90 8.66
N ASP A 52 1.35 -0.45 9.91
CA ASP A 52 0.23 -0.18 10.82
C ASP A 52 -0.40 1.22 10.63
N GLN A 53 0.21 2.10 9.81
CA GLN A 53 -0.33 3.44 9.59
C GLN A 53 -1.46 3.45 8.55
N PRO A 54 -2.62 4.06 8.89
CA PRO A 54 -3.70 4.24 7.95
C PRO A 54 -3.24 5.16 6.80
N VAL A 55 -3.16 4.64 5.57
CA VAL A 55 -2.87 5.42 4.35
C VAL A 55 -3.82 6.62 4.27
N PRO A 56 -3.34 7.87 4.46
CA PRO A 56 -4.21 9.02 4.47
C PRO A 56 -4.66 9.37 3.04
N SER A 57 -5.98 9.55 2.89
CA SER A 57 -6.67 10.27 1.79
C SER A 57 -7.20 9.53 0.56
N ALA A 58 -7.23 8.20 0.52
CA ALA A 58 -8.21 7.54 -0.35
C ALA A 58 -9.60 7.61 0.32
N ARG A 59 -10.64 8.05 -0.39
CA ARG A 59 -12.07 7.81 -0.03
C ARG A 59 -12.42 6.31 -0.11
N TYR A 60 -11.48 5.44 0.21
CA TYR A 60 -11.62 4.01 0.24
C TYR A 60 -11.14 3.58 1.63
N PRO A 61 -12.07 3.12 2.49
CA PRO A 61 -11.74 2.65 3.83
C PRO A 61 -10.60 1.62 3.74
N LEU A 62 -9.62 1.75 4.62
CA LEU A 62 -8.65 0.69 4.88
C LEU A 62 -9.42 -0.63 5.08
N PRO A 63 -8.99 -1.73 4.45
CA PRO A 63 -9.80 -2.92 4.39
C PRO A 63 -9.68 -3.68 5.71
N SER A 64 -10.43 -3.27 6.73
CA SER A 64 -10.93 -4.24 7.71
C SER A 64 -11.87 -5.25 7.06
N ASP A 65 -12.34 -4.95 5.84
CA ASP A 65 -13.18 -5.81 5.02
C ASP A 65 -12.54 -6.05 3.64
N ALA A 66 -11.87 -7.19 3.50
CA ALA A 66 -11.27 -7.60 2.25
C ALA A 66 -12.29 -7.98 1.15
N SER A 67 -13.60 -7.99 1.46
CA SER A 67 -14.66 -8.10 0.46
C SER A 67 -14.68 -6.92 -0.53
N LEU A 68 -14.06 -5.78 -0.18
CA LEU A 68 -13.90 -4.63 -1.07
C LEU A 68 -13.21 -4.98 -2.39
N TYR A 69 -12.22 -5.87 -2.36
CA TYR A 69 -11.52 -6.32 -3.57
C TYR A 69 -12.35 -7.28 -4.45
N THR A 70 -13.50 -7.73 -3.95
CA THR A 70 -14.46 -8.56 -4.70
C THR A 70 -15.61 -7.71 -5.27
N ALA A 71 -16.00 -6.63 -4.59
CA ALA A 71 -17.10 -5.75 -5.03
C ALA A 71 -16.77 -4.96 -6.31
N GLY A 72 -15.48 -4.74 -6.58
CA GLY A 72 -14.98 -3.94 -7.69
C GLY A 72 -15.07 -2.44 -7.45
N ALA A 73 -14.44 -1.66 -8.33
CA ALA A 73 -14.39 -0.21 -8.24
C ALA A 73 -14.93 0.45 -9.51
N ALA A 74 -15.61 1.58 -9.33
CA ALA A 74 -16.09 2.40 -10.43
C ALA A 74 -14.92 3.04 -11.19
N GLN A 75 -15.11 3.33 -12.49
CA GLN A 75 -14.06 3.89 -13.34
C GLN A 75 -13.45 5.18 -12.78
N SER A 76 -14.24 6.00 -12.07
CA SER A 76 -13.79 7.23 -11.42
C SER A 76 -12.70 7.01 -10.36
N ALA A 77 -12.59 5.82 -9.78
CA ALA A 77 -11.55 5.48 -8.81
C ALA A 77 -10.16 5.39 -9.45
N PHE A 78 -10.10 5.02 -10.74
CA PHE A 78 -8.85 4.83 -11.47
C PHE A 78 -8.35 6.11 -12.16
N ILE A 79 -9.23 7.09 -12.42
CA ILE A 79 -8.90 8.33 -13.15
C ILE A 79 -7.69 9.07 -12.54
N PRO A 80 -7.59 9.27 -11.20
CA PRO A 80 -6.45 9.95 -10.60
C PRO A 80 -5.11 9.25 -10.82
N TYR A 81 -5.14 7.95 -11.13
CA TYR A 81 -3.95 7.10 -11.27
C TYR A 81 -3.67 6.71 -12.72
N SER A 82 -4.41 7.27 -13.68
CA SER A 82 -4.32 6.92 -15.10
C SER A 82 -2.93 7.10 -15.72
N GLU A 83 -2.06 7.91 -15.11
CA GLU A 83 -0.67 8.05 -15.56
C GLU A 83 0.23 6.86 -15.19
N TYR A 84 -0.19 6.01 -14.26
CA TYR A 84 0.65 4.95 -13.66
C TYR A 84 0.40 3.55 -14.23
N PHE A 85 -0.61 3.38 -15.10
CA PHE A 85 -0.97 2.07 -15.62
C PHE A 85 -1.42 2.10 -17.07
N ALA A 86 -1.27 0.96 -17.73
CA ALA A 86 -1.83 0.68 -19.04
C ALA A 86 -2.54 -0.68 -19.03
N ALA A 87 -3.42 -0.94 -20.00
CA ALA A 87 -3.97 -2.28 -20.16
C ALA A 87 -2.86 -3.29 -20.45
N ALA A 88 -2.83 -4.43 -19.75
CA ALA A 88 -1.84 -5.45 -20.00
C ALA A 88 -2.06 -6.07 -21.39
N THR A 89 -1.04 -6.03 -22.24
CA THR A 89 -1.05 -6.72 -23.54
C THR A 89 -0.41 -8.10 -23.47
N LYS A 90 0.47 -8.35 -22.47
CA LYS A 90 1.12 -9.63 -22.14
C LYS A 90 1.62 -9.65 -20.67
N THR A 91 1.56 -10.82 -20.05
CA THR A 91 2.17 -11.09 -18.72
C THR A 91 3.70 -10.93 -18.77
N ALA A 92 4.29 -10.49 -17.67
CA ALA A 92 5.70 -10.21 -17.47
C ALA A 92 6.52 -11.51 -17.45
N GLU A 93 7.71 -11.45 -18.04
CA GLU A 93 8.65 -12.57 -18.04
C GLU A 93 9.28 -12.70 -16.66
N GLY A 94 8.93 -13.76 -15.91
CA GLY A 94 9.54 -14.06 -14.61
C GLY A 94 8.59 -14.05 -13.40
N GLY A 95 7.30 -13.83 -13.60
CA GLY A 95 6.30 -13.72 -12.53
C GLY A 95 5.57 -12.38 -12.59
N VAL A 96 4.86 -12.01 -11.51
CA VAL A 96 4.12 -10.74 -11.40
C VAL A 96 5.04 -9.52 -11.55
N ILE A 97 6.28 -9.63 -11.07
CA ILE A 97 7.34 -8.64 -11.28
C ILE A 97 8.21 -9.11 -12.45
N GLY A 98 8.36 -8.28 -13.48
CA GLY A 98 9.24 -8.56 -14.61
C GLY A 98 10.71 -8.40 -14.27
N LYS A 99 11.59 -9.04 -15.03
CA LYS A 99 13.04 -8.91 -14.87
C LYS A 99 13.50 -7.44 -14.94
N PRO A 100 14.26 -6.95 -13.94
CA PRO A 100 14.80 -5.60 -13.97
C PRO A 100 15.76 -5.39 -15.14
N ALA A 101 15.68 -4.21 -15.75
CA ALA A 101 16.64 -3.72 -16.73
C ALA A 101 17.20 -2.36 -16.27
N GLN A 102 18.42 -2.05 -16.70
CA GLN A 102 19.02 -0.75 -16.38
C GLN A 102 18.23 0.37 -17.05
N TYR A 103 17.92 1.41 -16.28
CA TYR A 103 17.12 2.55 -16.73
C TYR A 103 17.97 3.82 -16.71
N ASP A 104 18.20 4.40 -17.88
CA ASP A 104 18.76 5.74 -17.97
C ASP A 104 17.64 6.77 -17.76
N ILE A 105 17.72 7.45 -16.61
CA ILE A 105 16.77 8.48 -16.20
C ILE A 105 17.03 9.82 -16.88
N SER A 106 18.18 10.04 -17.51
CA SER A 106 18.56 11.35 -18.01
C SER A 106 17.57 11.84 -19.07
N GLY A 107 17.00 13.03 -18.85
CA GLY A 107 15.94 13.61 -19.69
C GLY A 107 14.58 12.92 -19.58
N LYS A 108 14.44 12.00 -18.62
CA LYS A 108 13.22 11.24 -18.28
C LYS A 108 12.95 11.26 -16.78
N GLU A 109 13.46 12.29 -16.11
CA GLU A 109 13.20 12.56 -14.71
C GLU A 109 11.71 12.86 -14.51
N PRO A 110 11.07 12.38 -13.43
CA PRO A 110 9.73 12.82 -13.09
C PRO A 110 9.76 14.29 -12.67
N ILE A 111 8.61 14.96 -12.75
CA ILE A 111 8.44 16.31 -12.22
C ILE A 111 8.48 16.27 -10.68
N ALA A 112 7.75 15.32 -10.11
CA ALA A 112 7.63 15.12 -8.68
C ALA A 112 7.51 13.63 -8.31
N VAL A 113 7.83 13.34 -7.05
CA VAL A 113 7.54 12.06 -6.40
C VAL A 113 6.43 12.26 -5.36
N TYR A 114 5.49 11.32 -5.29
CA TYR A 114 4.37 11.35 -4.34
C TYR A 114 4.49 10.21 -3.33
N TYR A 115 4.51 10.56 -2.05
CA TYR A 115 4.55 9.60 -0.95
C TYR A 115 3.16 8.99 -0.70
N GLY A 116 3.10 7.91 0.08
CA GLY A 116 1.85 7.18 0.34
C GLY A 116 0.73 8.00 0.98
N ASP A 117 1.04 9.14 1.60
CA ASP A 117 0.09 10.11 2.16
C ASP A 117 -0.37 11.18 1.14
N GLY A 118 0.06 11.05 -0.11
CA GLY A 118 -0.23 12.00 -1.19
C GLY A 118 0.63 13.26 -1.19
N GLN A 119 1.59 13.40 -0.26
CA GLN A 119 2.50 14.55 -0.26
C GLN A 119 3.47 14.46 -1.44
N GLY A 120 3.51 15.52 -2.24
CA GLY A 120 4.41 15.64 -3.39
C GLY A 120 5.72 16.33 -3.02
N LEU A 121 6.83 15.81 -3.53
CA LEU A 121 8.16 16.42 -3.43
C LEU A 121 8.74 16.58 -4.84
N ALA A 122 9.27 17.76 -5.16
CA ALA A 122 9.90 18.00 -6.45
C ALA A 122 11.08 17.02 -6.65
N TYR A 123 11.22 16.47 -7.85
CA TYR A 123 12.26 15.46 -8.10
C TYR A 123 13.67 15.97 -7.81
N SER A 124 13.98 17.25 -8.08
CA SER A 124 15.28 17.84 -7.76
C SER A 124 15.59 17.81 -6.25
N GLN A 125 14.58 18.03 -5.41
CA GLN A 125 14.71 17.94 -3.96
C GLN A 125 14.86 16.48 -3.52
N TYR A 126 14.05 15.59 -4.08
CA TYR A 126 14.18 14.15 -3.85
C TYR A 126 15.59 13.65 -4.19
N ALA A 127 16.06 13.89 -5.42
CA ALA A 127 17.35 13.45 -5.93
C ALA A 127 18.54 13.92 -5.07
N SER A 128 18.46 15.14 -4.52
CA SER A 128 19.48 15.66 -3.63
C SER A 128 19.64 14.87 -2.31
N ALA A 129 18.60 14.12 -1.92
CA ALA A 129 18.57 13.33 -0.69
C ALA A 129 18.79 11.81 -0.91
N MET A 130 18.92 11.34 -2.16
CA MET A 130 18.93 9.90 -2.51
C MET A 130 20.25 9.17 -2.30
N ALA A 131 21.35 9.88 -2.06
CA ALA A 131 22.70 9.36 -2.29
C ALA A 131 23.05 8.06 -1.54
N THR A 132 22.35 7.72 -0.46
CA THR A 132 22.67 6.58 0.41
C THR A 132 21.58 5.52 0.52
N ARG A 133 20.39 5.72 -0.06
CA ARG A 133 19.22 4.87 0.17
C ARG A 133 18.77 4.14 -1.09
N SER A 134 18.23 2.94 -0.92
CA SER A 134 17.50 2.24 -1.98
C SER A 134 16.04 2.66 -1.96
N ASP A 135 15.47 2.91 -3.13
CA ASP A 135 14.06 3.33 -3.25
C ASP A 135 13.35 2.57 -4.37
N LEU A 136 12.04 2.41 -4.22
CA LEU A 136 11.12 1.79 -5.17
C LEU A 136 9.94 2.75 -5.42
N TRP A 137 9.57 2.91 -6.69
CA TRP A 137 8.48 3.79 -7.09
C TRP A 137 7.62 3.16 -8.17
N ILE A 138 6.35 3.55 -8.21
CA ILE A 138 5.49 3.39 -9.37
C ILE A 138 5.81 4.52 -10.33
N LYS A 139 6.25 4.18 -11.54
CA LYS A 139 6.57 5.13 -12.59
C LYS A 139 5.30 5.50 -13.34
N GLY A 140 4.95 6.78 -13.28
CA GLY A 140 3.96 7.39 -14.16
C GLY A 140 4.59 8.09 -15.36
N THR A 141 3.74 8.66 -16.20
CA THR A 141 4.18 9.42 -17.38
C THR A 141 4.86 10.74 -17.03
N ALA A 142 4.42 11.42 -15.96
CA ALA A 142 4.97 12.69 -15.51
C ALA A 142 5.54 12.63 -14.09
N ASN A 143 4.93 11.81 -13.24
CA ASN A 143 5.28 11.71 -11.82
C ASN A 143 5.57 10.28 -11.40
N TRP A 144 6.22 10.14 -10.25
CA TRP A 144 6.36 8.85 -9.58
C TRP A 144 5.55 8.82 -8.29
N SER A 145 5.09 7.65 -7.87
CA SER A 145 4.24 7.50 -6.69
C SER A 145 4.57 6.25 -5.87
N GLN A 146 4.31 6.28 -4.57
CA GLN A 146 4.31 5.09 -3.70
C GLN A 146 2.96 4.37 -3.68
N TYR A 147 1.91 5.00 -4.21
CA TYR A 147 0.54 4.48 -4.16
C TYR A 147 -0.16 4.63 -5.51
N ALA A 148 -0.85 3.57 -5.94
CA ALA A 148 -1.78 3.64 -7.07
C ALA A 148 -3.00 2.74 -6.86
N VAL A 149 -4.12 3.18 -7.42
CA VAL A 149 -5.33 2.35 -7.58
C VAL A 149 -5.52 2.03 -9.05
N VAL A 150 -5.57 0.75 -9.39
CA VAL A 150 -5.57 0.30 -10.80
C VAL A 150 -6.63 -0.76 -11.07
N PRO A 151 -7.15 -0.84 -12.30
CA PRO A 151 -8.06 -1.91 -12.68
C PRO A 151 -7.31 -3.24 -12.80
N LEU A 152 -7.98 -4.34 -12.43
CA LEU A 152 -7.50 -5.71 -12.63
C LEU A 152 -7.13 -5.95 -14.09
N GLY A 153 -5.98 -6.60 -14.32
CA GLY A 153 -5.41 -6.81 -15.65
C GLY A 153 -4.61 -5.61 -16.17
N SER A 154 -4.29 -4.63 -15.33
CA SER A 154 -3.38 -3.55 -15.69
C SER A 154 -1.92 -3.98 -15.63
N LYS A 155 -1.07 -3.21 -16.31
CA LYS A 155 0.37 -3.29 -16.22
C LYS A 155 0.92 -1.94 -15.79
N LEU A 156 1.83 -1.97 -14.82
CA LEU A 156 2.52 -0.83 -14.26
C LEU A 156 4.02 -0.95 -14.55
N GLU A 157 4.71 0.19 -14.56
CA GLU A 157 6.17 0.22 -14.51
C GLU A 157 6.61 0.61 -13.10
N LEU A 158 7.58 -0.13 -12.56
CA LEU A 158 8.28 0.20 -11.33
C LEU A 158 9.68 0.70 -11.66
N VAL A 159 10.17 1.63 -10.85
CA VAL A 159 11.55 2.11 -10.90
C VAL A 159 12.20 1.92 -9.54
N ALA A 160 13.28 1.15 -9.52
CA ALA A 160 14.13 0.94 -8.36
C ALA A 160 15.41 1.76 -8.51
N TYR A 161 15.79 2.51 -7.49
CA TYR A 161 17.12 3.10 -7.37
C TYR A 161 17.94 2.28 -6.37
N VAL A 162 19.18 1.95 -6.72
CA VAL A 162 20.14 1.34 -5.80
C VAL A 162 21.51 2.04 -5.88
N PRO A 163 22.17 2.31 -4.74
CA PRO A 163 23.49 2.95 -4.75
C PRO A 163 24.61 2.00 -5.21
N GLN A 164 24.42 0.69 -5.03
CA GLN A 164 25.41 -0.34 -5.34
C GLN A 164 24.75 -1.55 -6.01
N ARG A 165 25.54 -2.24 -6.85
CA ARG A 165 25.13 -3.49 -7.47
C ARG A 165 24.93 -4.56 -6.41
N GLY A 166 23.93 -5.42 -6.60
CA GLY A 166 23.73 -6.57 -5.73
C GLY A 166 22.49 -7.37 -6.09
N ASP A 167 22.35 -8.50 -5.41
CA ASP A 167 21.18 -9.34 -5.51
C ASP A 167 20.13 -8.81 -4.52
N ALA A 168 18.99 -8.40 -5.07
CA ALA A 168 17.87 -7.83 -4.33
C ALA A 168 16.77 -8.89 -4.18
N GLY A 169 16.41 -9.19 -2.93
CA GLY A 169 15.24 -10.00 -2.61
C GLY A 169 13.99 -9.14 -2.68
N PHE A 170 13.11 -9.40 -3.65
CA PHE A 170 11.81 -8.76 -3.78
C PHE A 170 10.77 -9.53 -3.00
N TYR A 171 10.07 -8.80 -2.14
CA TYR A 171 8.97 -9.31 -1.33
C TYR A 171 7.68 -8.71 -1.85
N HIS A 172 6.73 -9.58 -2.16
CA HIS A 172 5.42 -9.20 -2.64
C HIS A 172 4.37 -9.83 -1.74
N THR A 173 3.55 -9.00 -1.12
CA THR A 173 2.40 -9.48 -0.33
C THR A 173 1.11 -9.03 -1.00
N ILE A 174 0.16 -9.95 -1.14
CA ILE A 174 -1.19 -9.65 -1.62
C ILE A 174 -2.14 -9.87 -0.46
N GLN A 175 -2.76 -8.79 0.00
CA GLN A 175 -3.79 -8.83 1.03
C GLN A 175 -5.17 -8.80 0.36
N THR A 176 -5.91 -9.88 0.60
CA THR A 176 -7.34 -10.05 0.30
C THR A 176 -8.01 -10.64 1.56
N ASN A 177 -9.00 -11.53 1.41
CA ASN A 177 -9.52 -12.34 2.53
C ASN A 177 -8.47 -13.33 3.06
N SER A 178 -7.39 -13.54 2.30
CA SER A 178 -6.20 -14.28 2.70
C SER A 178 -4.96 -13.46 2.35
N ILE A 179 -3.87 -13.74 3.05
CA ILE A 179 -2.58 -13.12 2.79
C ILE A 179 -1.74 -14.10 1.97
N PHE A 180 -1.30 -13.64 0.79
CA PHE A 180 -0.36 -14.37 -0.05
C PHE A 180 0.99 -13.67 -0.02
N HIS A 181 2.07 -14.45 0.01
CA HIS A 181 3.43 -13.94 -0.08
C HIS A 181 4.11 -14.59 -1.27
N ASP A 182 4.78 -13.76 -2.07
CA ASP A 182 5.68 -14.18 -3.14
C ASP A 182 7.06 -13.56 -2.91
N TYR A 183 8.07 -14.25 -3.40
CA TYR A 183 9.46 -13.89 -3.24
C TYR A 183 10.25 -14.24 -4.49
N CYS A 184 11.02 -13.27 -4.98
CA CYS A 184 11.96 -13.48 -6.08
C CYS A 184 13.27 -12.74 -5.82
N VAL A 185 14.33 -13.17 -6.50
CA VAL A 185 15.64 -12.52 -6.42
C VAL A 185 15.99 -11.97 -7.80
N TYR A 186 16.31 -10.68 -7.83
CA TYR A 186 16.79 -10.02 -9.04
C TYR A 186 18.12 -9.33 -8.79
N GLN A 187 18.97 -9.34 -9.80
CA GLN A 187 20.18 -8.55 -9.77
C GLN A 187 19.88 -7.12 -10.20
N LEU A 188 20.19 -6.15 -9.36
CA LEU A 188 20.04 -4.72 -9.66
C LEU A 188 21.40 -4.09 -9.96
N ASN A 189 21.45 -3.22 -10.96
CA ASN A 189 22.64 -2.45 -11.30
C ASN A 189 22.64 -1.10 -10.56
N PRO A 190 23.82 -0.51 -10.27
CA PRO A 190 23.88 0.80 -9.64
C PRO A 190 23.09 1.85 -10.44
N GLY A 191 22.41 2.75 -9.75
CA GLY A 191 21.50 3.72 -10.35
C GLY A 191 20.09 3.18 -10.49
N TYR A 192 19.38 3.62 -11.54
CA TYR A 192 17.99 3.26 -11.74
C TYR A 192 17.83 1.96 -12.55
N ASN A 193 16.86 1.16 -12.15
CA ASN A 193 16.44 -0.05 -12.84
C ASN A 193 14.92 0.01 -13.03
N ASN A 194 14.43 -0.30 -14.22
CA ASN A 194 13.00 -0.42 -14.48
C ASN A 194 12.57 -1.88 -14.49
N MET A 195 11.34 -2.14 -14.08
CA MET A 195 10.70 -3.45 -14.16
C MET A 195 9.21 -3.27 -14.35
N SER A 196 8.54 -4.28 -14.88
CA SER A 196 7.08 -4.28 -14.94
C SER A 196 6.46 -4.90 -13.70
N PHE A 197 5.25 -4.49 -13.37
CA PHE A 197 4.38 -5.15 -12.42
C PHE A 197 3.02 -5.41 -13.07
N ASP A 198 2.58 -6.67 -13.05
CA ASP A 198 1.28 -7.06 -13.59
C ASP A 198 0.24 -7.12 -12.47
N ALA A 199 -0.81 -6.33 -12.58
CA ALA A 199 -1.94 -6.33 -11.65
C ALA A 199 -2.93 -7.44 -12.03
N ASP A 200 -2.50 -8.70 -12.02
CA ASP A 200 -3.26 -9.87 -12.48
C ASP A 200 -4.18 -10.48 -11.40
N GLN A 201 -3.96 -10.11 -10.14
CA GLN A 201 -4.77 -10.51 -9.00
C GLN A 201 -5.38 -9.27 -8.34
N ALA A 202 -6.63 -9.37 -7.89
CA ALA A 202 -7.27 -8.31 -7.10
C ALA A 202 -6.76 -8.35 -5.66
N GLY A 203 -6.58 -7.20 -5.03
CA GLY A 203 -6.08 -7.09 -3.66
C GLY A 203 -5.22 -5.86 -3.42
N ARG A 204 -4.71 -5.73 -2.20
CA ARG A 204 -3.64 -4.79 -1.88
C ARG A 204 -2.30 -5.46 -2.08
N HIS A 205 -1.55 -4.99 -3.07
CA HIS A 205 -0.21 -5.46 -3.36
C HIS A 205 0.79 -4.55 -2.65
N MET A 206 1.57 -5.13 -1.73
CA MET A 206 2.67 -4.46 -1.03
C MET A 206 3.98 -5.00 -1.56
N LEU A 207 4.80 -4.11 -2.11
CA LEU A 207 6.04 -4.45 -2.82
C LEU A 207 7.21 -3.70 -2.19
N TYR A 208 8.28 -4.41 -1.88
CA TYR A 208 9.56 -3.81 -1.50
C TYR A 208 10.69 -4.78 -1.85
N PHE A 209 11.93 -4.29 -1.85
CA PHE A 209 13.09 -5.15 -1.99
C PHE A 209 14.11 -4.90 -0.88
N VAL A 210 14.96 -5.90 -0.64
CA VAL A 210 16.10 -5.80 0.28
C VAL A 210 17.37 -6.13 -0.51
N ILE A 211 18.33 -5.22 -0.50
CA ILE A 211 19.63 -5.37 -1.16
C ILE A 211 20.73 -4.98 -0.17
N ASN A 212 21.80 -5.78 -0.07
CA ASN A 212 22.91 -5.51 0.86
C ASN A 212 22.45 -5.25 2.31
N ASN A 213 21.41 -5.97 2.74
CA ASN A 213 20.79 -5.83 4.06
C ASN A 213 20.15 -4.45 4.33
N GLN A 214 19.86 -3.68 3.27
CA GLN A 214 19.12 -2.42 3.33
C GLN A 214 17.78 -2.58 2.59
N PRO A 215 16.64 -2.35 3.25
CA PRO A 215 15.34 -2.36 2.59
C PRO A 215 15.16 -1.09 1.75
N SER A 216 14.38 -1.21 0.67
CA SER A 216 13.76 -0.08 0.00
C SER A 216 12.58 0.46 0.82
N ASN A 217 11.98 1.56 0.38
CA ASN A 217 10.60 1.86 0.77
C ASN A 217 9.63 0.83 0.18
N VAL A 218 8.41 0.82 0.72
CA VAL A 218 7.30 0.02 0.21
C VAL A 218 6.52 0.84 -0.83
N VAL A 219 6.00 0.13 -1.83
CA VAL A 219 5.01 0.61 -2.78
C VAL A 219 3.73 -0.20 -2.59
N ILE A 220 2.59 0.49 -2.62
CA ILE A 220 1.26 -0.11 -2.51
C ILE A 220 0.52 0.07 -3.84
N VAL A 221 0.00 -1.03 -4.38
CA VAL A 221 -0.91 -1.03 -5.52
C VAL A 221 -2.21 -1.70 -5.11
N ASP A 222 -3.29 -0.92 -5.02
CA ASP A 222 -4.63 -1.47 -4.81
C ASP A 222 -5.25 -1.83 -6.16
N VAL A 223 -5.49 -3.13 -6.37
CA VAL A 223 -6.01 -3.69 -7.63
C VAL A 223 -7.46 -4.09 -7.44
N PHE A 224 -8.36 -3.48 -8.23
CA PHE A 224 -9.79 -3.77 -8.17
C PHE A 224 -10.32 -4.28 -9.52
N PRO A 225 -11.21 -5.28 -9.54
CA PRO A 225 -11.98 -5.56 -10.75
C PRO A 225 -12.83 -4.33 -11.09
N PRO A 226 -13.00 -3.98 -12.38
CA PRO A 226 -13.95 -2.95 -12.77
C PRO A 226 -15.36 -3.36 -12.31
N GLN A 227 -16.09 -2.43 -11.70
CA GLN A 227 -17.48 -2.68 -11.34
C GLN A 227 -18.30 -2.93 -12.62
N ALA A 228 -19.04 -4.04 -12.66
CA ALA A 228 -19.97 -4.29 -13.75
C ALA A 228 -21.04 -3.20 -13.77
N GLU A 229 -21.15 -2.48 -14.88
CA GLU A 229 -22.23 -1.50 -15.07
C GLU A 229 -23.56 -2.26 -15.08
N ALA A 230 -24.50 -1.88 -14.20
CA ALA A 230 -25.80 -2.52 -14.17
C ALA A 230 -26.43 -2.40 -15.57
N ALA A 231 -26.72 -3.54 -16.20
CA ALA A 231 -27.38 -3.56 -17.50
C ALA A 231 -28.62 -2.68 -17.42
N SER A 232 -28.64 -1.60 -18.23
CA SER A 232 -29.79 -0.72 -18.33
C SER A 232 -30.99 -1.56 -18.75
N SER A 233 -31.85 -1.88 -17.79
CA SER A 233 -33.16 -2.45 -18.05
C SER A 233 -34.01 -1.33 -18.65
N LYS A 234 -33.82 -1.07 -19.94
CA LYS A 234 -34.78 -0.29 -20.73
C LYS A 234 -36.12 -1.03 -20.62
N PRO A 235 -37.15 -0.47 -19.98
CA PRO A 235 -38.44 -1.13 -19.95
C PRO A 235 -38.94 -1.25 -21.39
N ALA A 236 -39.25 -2.47 -21.81
CA ALA A 236 -39.97 -2.71 -23.04
C ALA A 236 -41.31 -2.01 -22.91
N HIS A 237 -41.49 -0.91 -23.63
CA HIS A 237 -42.82 -0.33 -23.84
C HIS A 237 -43.64 -1.32 -24.64
N THR A 238 -44.45 -2.12 -23.95
CA THR A 238 -45.60 -2.79 -24.55
C THR A 238 -46.58 -1.69 -24.95
N ILE A 239 -46.62 -1.38 -26.23
CA ILE A 239 -47.70 -0.60 -26.83
C ILE A 239 -48.90 -1.55 -26.89
N SER A 240 -49.97 -1.19 -26.18
CA SER A 240 -51.29 -1.81 -26.32
C SER A 240 -52.25 -0.86 -27.00
#